data_AF-A0A957T8W1-F1
#
_entry.id   AF-A0A957T8W1-F1
#
_cell.length_a   1.000
_cell.length_b   1.000
_cell.length_c   1.000
_cell.angle_alpha   90.00
_cell.angle_beta   90.00
_cell.angle_gamma   90.00
#
_symmetry.space_group_name_H-M   'P 1'
#
loop_
_entity.id
_entity.type
_entity.pdbx_description
1 polymer ?
#
loop_
_entity_poly.entity_id
_entity_poly.type
_entity_poly.pdbx_seq_one_letter_code
_entity_poly.pdbx_strand_id
1 'polypeptide(L)'
;ARAMYAPVMNSHRVTTEQMALLEPALVETLSATCISIIKEGMDEIVRMGVPEAAAWDFLSGHMRIEMAIIFGMAGFPFSDGAKLAIANAKSRIFRDDWKENVFDIANVKKSVDEITKG
;
A
#
# COMPACT_ATOMS: atom_id res chain seq x y z
N ALA A 1 20.71 -2.15 16.00
CA ALA A 1 19.29 -1.79 15.78
C ALA A 1 18.66 -1.10 16.99
N ARG A 2 18.40 -1.80 18.12
CA ARG A 2 17.64 -1.25 19.25
C ARG A 2 18.18 0.06 19.84
N ALA A 3 19.50 0.24 19.88
CA ALA A 3 20.11 1.49 20.34
C ALA A 3 19.96 2.64 19.33
N MET A 4 20.08 2.37 18.02
CA MET A 4 19.99 3.39 16.97
C MET A 4 18.55 3.82 16.69
N TYR A 5 17.59 2.90 16.79
CA TYR A 5 16.16 3.13 16.50
C TYR A 5 15.31 3.20 17.77
N ALA A 6 15.91 3.52 18.92
CA ALA A 6 15.18 3.61 20.18
C ALA A 6 14.11 4.73 20.13
N PRO A 7 12.90 4.50 20.69
CA PRO A 7 12.45 3.29 21.38
C PRO A 7 11.95 2.20 20.41
N VAL A 8 12.41 0.96 20.60
CA VAL A 8 11.96 -0.21 19.81
C VAL A 8 11.02 -1.09 20.63
N MET A 9 9.77 -1.24 20.19
CA MET A 9 8.81 -2.18 20.80
C MET A 9 9.27 -3.63 20.57
N ASN A 10 9.33 -4.06 19.31
CA ASN A 10 9.70 -5.41 18.90
C ASN A 10 10.87 -5.39 17.92
N SER A 11 11.69 -6.43 17.95
CA SER A 11 12.79 -6.63 17.00
C SER A 11 12.74 -8.06 16.50
N HIS A 12 12.56 -8.22 15.20
CA HIS A 12 12.41 -9.50 14.54
C HIS A 12 13.66 -9.82 13.73
N ARG A 13 14.08 -11.09 13.73
CA ARG A 13 15.18 -11.59 12.90
C ARG A 13 14.59 -12.20 11.64
N VAL A 14 15.09 -11.76 10.48
CA VAL A 14 14.68 -12.22 9.15
C VAL A 14 15.92 -12.55 8.32
N THR A 15 15.75 -13.31 7.25
CA THR A 15 16.81 -13.52 6.24
C THR A 15 16.95 -12.29 5.34
N THR A 16 18.06 -12.19 4.60
CA THR A 16 18.26 -11.12 3.61
C THR A 16 17.18 -11.14 2.52
N GLU A 17 16.76 -12.33 2.08
CA GLU A 17 15.67 -12.46 1.09
C GLU A 17 14.32 -12.02 1.65
N GLN A 18 14.02 -12.34 2.91
CA GLN A 18 12.83 -11.84 3.59
C GLN A 18 12.87 -10.32 3.76
N MET A 19 14.04 -9.75 4.06
CA MET A 19 14.21 -8.30 4.11
C MET A 19 13.91 -7.67 2.75
N ALA A 20 14.39 -8.24 1.65
CA ALA A 20 14.14 -7.76 0.30
C ALA A 20 12.63 -7.80 -0.09
N LEU A 21 11.90 -8.81 0.40
CA LEU A 21 10.44 -8.90 0.24
C LEU A 21 9.70 -7.84 1.06
N LEU A 22 10.20 -7.49 2.25
CA LEU A 22 9.63 -6.40 3.03
C LEU A 22 9.91 -5.06 2.37
N GLU A 23 11.16 -4.84 1.93
CA GLU A 23 11.62 -3.63 1.29
C GLU A 23 12.70 -3.98 0.24
N PRO A 24 12.51 -3.59 -1.03
CA PRO A 24 11.53 -2.61 -1.51
C PRO A 24 10.13 -3.19 -1.81
N ALA A 25 9.99 -4.51 -1.97
CA ALA A 25 8.82 -5.08 -2.67
C ALA A 25 7.46 -4.74 -2.01
N LEU A 26 7.29 -5.01 -0.71
CA LEU A 26 6.02 -4.76 -0.03
C LEU A 26 5.79 -3.27 0.23
N VAL A 27 6.75 -2.58 0.86
CA VAL A 27 6.52 -1.22 1.37
C VAL A 27 6.69 -0.13 0.32
N GLU A 28 7.60 -0.30 -0.64
CA GLU A 28 7.85 0.72 -1.67
C GLU A 28 7.09 0.38 -2.95
N THR A 29 7.33 -0.80 -3.54
CA THR A 29 6.75 -1.16 -4.84
C THR A 29 5.24 -1.34 -4.79
N LEU A 30 4.71 -1.96 -3.73
CA LEU A 30 3.25 -2.13 -3.59
C LEU A 30 2.62 -0.97 -2.82
N SER A 31 3.01 -0.79 -1.56
CA SER A 31 2.30 0.11 -0.65
C SER A 31 2.48 1.59 -1.04
N ALA A 32 3.72 2.06 -1.23
CA ALA A 32 3.95 3.46 -1.59
C ALA A 32 3.35 3.82 -2.95
N THR A 33 3.46 2.94 -3.95
CA THR A 33 2.79 3.12 -5.25
C THR A 33 1.26 3.18 -5.12
N CYS A 34 0.64 2.32 -4.32
CA CYS A 34 -0.82 2.40 -4.11
C CYS A 34 -1.22 3.71 -3.42
N ILE A 35 -0.44 4.18 -2.44
CA ILE A 35 -0.69 5.44 -1.74
C ILE A 35 -0.49 6.64 -2.69
N SER A 36 0.50 6.60 -3.58
CA SER A 36 0.72 7.67 -4.56
C SER A 36 -0.46 7.79 -5.53
N ILE A 37 -0.96 6.66 -6.05
CA ILE A 37 -2.14 6.64 -6.91
C ILE A 37 -3.40 7.14 -6.19
N ILE A 38 -3.55 6.83 -4.89
CA ILE A 38 -4.64 7.39 -4.07
C ILE A 38 -4.55 8.91 -4.01
N LYS A 39 -3.35 9.47 -3.82
CA LYS A 39 -3.13 10.92 -3.84
C LYS A 39 -3.45 11.53 -5.19
N GLU A 40 -3.02 10.92 -6.29
CA GLU A 40 -3.39 11.34 -7.65
C GLU A 40 -4.90 11.34 -7.85
N GLY A 41 -5.60 10.32 -7.34
CA GLY A 41 -7.07 10.26 -7.38
C GLY A 41 -7.73 11.39 -6.59
N MET A 42 -7.17 11.77 -5.43
CA MET A 42 -7.62 12.94 -4.67
C MET A 42 -7.44 14.23 -5.48
N ASP A 43 -6.28 14.40 -6.12
CA ASP A 43 -5.99 15.59 -6.92
C ASP A 43 -6.89 15.71 -8.13
N GLU A 44 -7.23 14.58 -8.75
CA GLU A 44 -8.15 14.53 -9.88
C GLU A 44 -9.57 14.98 -9.49
N ILE A 45 -10.10 14.53 -8.35
CA ILE A 45 -11.44 15.00 -7.91
C ILE A 45 -11.42 16.48 -7.50
N VAL A 46 -10.30 16.98 -6.98
CA VAL A 46 -10.13 18.41 -6.70
C VAL A 46 -10.12 19.20 -8.00
N ARG A 47 -9.40 18.73 -9.02
CA ARG A 47 -9.40 19.31 -10.37
C ARG A 47 -10.80 19.32 -10.99
N MET A 48 -11.63 18.33 -10.67
CA MET A 48 -13.04 18.25 -11.09
C MET A 48 -13.98 19.20 -10.31
N GLY A 49 -13.45 19.96 -9.35
CA GLY A 49 -14.18 20.99 -8.62
C GLY A 49 -14.58 20.65 -7.19
N VAL A 50 -14.17 19.49 -6.66
CA VAL A 50 -14.35 19.18 -5.23
C VAL A 50 -13.42 20.08 -4.41
N PRO A 51 -13.90 20.76 -3.35
CA PRO A 51 -13.02 21.53 -2.48
C PRO A 51 -11.95 20.63 -1.85
N GLU A 52 -10.69 21.06 -1.89
CA GLU A 52 -9.55 20.26 -1.41
C GLU A 52 -9.72 19.79 0.04
N ALA A 53 -10.17 20.66 0.94
CA ALA A 53 -10.43 20.30 2.33
C ALA A 53 -11.49 19.19 2.45
N ALA A 54 -12.55 19.25 1.64
CA ALA A 54 -13.59 18.23 1.63
C ALA A 54 -13.06 16.89 1.09
N ALA A 55 -12.23 16.93 0.04
CA ALA A 55 -11.59 15.72 -0.51
C ALA A 55 -10.66 15.06 0.53
N TRP A 56 -9.83 15.86 1.21
CA TRP A 56 -8.92 15.38 2.24
C TRP A 56 -9.65 14.78 3.44
N ASP A 57 -10.63 15.50 4.00
CA ASP A 57 -11.37 15.05 5.18
C ASP A 57 -12.13 13.75 4.88
N PHE A 58 -12.71 13.65 3.69
CA PHE A 58 -13.42 12.44 3.27
C PHE A 58 -12.46 11.28 3.04
N LEU A 59 -11.37 11.47 2.28
CA LEU A 59 -10.40 10.42 1.97
C LEU A 59 -9.69 9.92 3.21
N SER A 60 -9.12 10.81 4.03
CA SER A 60 -8.32 10.44 5.20
C SER A 60 -9.14 9.70 6.25
N GLY A 61 -10.40 10.10 6.45
CA GLY A 61 -11.35 9.40 7.30
C GLY A 61 -11.64 7.97 6.82
N HIS A 62 -11.85 7.80 5.50
CA HIS A 62 -12.09 6.49 4.89
C HIS A 62 -10.85 5.60 4.94
N MET A 63 -9.67 6.11 4.58
CA MET A 63 -8.43 5.33 4.65
C MET A 63 -8.18 4.75 6.04
N ARG A 64 -8.45 5.52 7.10
CA ARG A 64 -8.31 5.05 8.49
C ARG A 64 -9.22 3.85 8.78
N ILE A 65 -10.51 3.96 8.45
CA ILE A 65 -11.46 2.88 8.75
C ILE A 65 -11.31 1.70 7.80
N GLU A 66 -10.99 1.93 6.53
CA GLU A 66 -10.72 0.88 5.54
C GLU A 66 -9.51 0.04 5.94
N MET A 67 -8.42 0.66 6.40
CA MET A 67 -7.30 -0.06 6.99
C MET A 67 -7.74 -0.91 8.18
N ALA A 68 -8.51 -0.33 9.12
CA ALA A 68 -8.98 -1.08 10.28
C ALA A 68 -9.88 -2.26 9.90
N ILE A 69 -10.74 -2.13 8.90
CA ILE A 69 -11.60 -3.22 8.41
C ILE A 69 -10.77 -4.31 7.73
N ILE A 70 -9.90 -3.94 6.78
CA ILE A 70 -9.10 -4.89 5.99
C ILE A 70 -8.16 -5.69 6.87
N PHE A 71 -7.55 -5.06 7.87
CA PHE A 71 -6.64 -5.72 8.83
C PHE A 71 -7.36 -6.34 10.03
N GLY A 72 -8.71 -6.40 10.04
CA GLY A 72 -9.48 -7.08 11.07
C GLY A 72 -9.49 -6.39 12.44
N MET A 73 -9.15 -5.10 12.50
CA MET A 73 -9.07 -4.29 13.72
C MET A 73 -10.39 -3.56 14.03
N ALA A 74 -11.30 -3.41 13.06
CA ALA A 74 -12.55 -2.66 13.24
C ALA A 74 -13.67 -3.44 13.98
N GLY A 75 -13.59 -4.77 14.03
CA GLY A 75 -14.63 -5.62 14.63
C GLY A 75 -15.89 -5.79 13.77
N PHE A 76 -15.92 -5.24 12.55
CA PHE A 76 -17.00 -5.40 11.56
C PHE A 76 -16.44 -5.40 10.13
N PRO A 77 -17.12 -6.07 9.17
CA PRO A 77 -16.67 -6.13 7.79
C PRO A 77 -17.17 -4.92 6.97
N PHE A 78 -16.65 -4.78 5.75
CA PHE A 78 -17.32 -3.99 4.72
C PHE A 78 -18.75 -4.47 4.46
N SER A 79 -19.60 -3.55 4.01
CA SER A 79 -20.88 -3.90 3.41
C SER A 79 -20.69 -4.76 2.15
N ASP A 80 -21.69 -5.55 1.79
CA ASP A 80 -21.59 -6.42 0.61
C ASP A 80 -21.46 -5.62 -0.70
N GLY A 81 -22.09 -4.43 -0.76
CA GLY A 81 -21.90 -3.49 -1.87
C GLY A 81 -20.45 -3.01 -1.99
N ALA A 82 -19.80 -2.67 -0.87
CA ALA A 82 -18.40 -2.26 -0.88
C ALA A 82 -17.46 -3.40 -1.29
N LYS A 83 -17.70 -4.63 -0.81
CA LYS A 83 -16.93 -5.82 -1.25
C LYS A 83 -17.03 -6.03 -2.76
N LEU A 84 -18.24 -5.95 -3.31
CA LEU A 84 -18.46 -6.11 -4.75
C LEU A 84 -17.77 -4.99 -5.56
N ALA A 85 -17.84 -3.75 -5.08
CA ALA A 85 -17.16 -2.62 -5.70
C ALA A 85 -15.63 -2.84 -5.74
N ILE A 86 -15.03 -3.27 -4.63
CA ILE A 86 -13.58 -3.57 -4.54
C ILE A 86 -13.20 -4.70 -5.49
N ALA A 87 -13.98 -5.79 -5.53
CA ALA A 87 -13.70 -6.93 -6.42
C ALA A 87 -13.72 -6.53 -7.90
N ASN A 88 -14.73 -5.75 -8.31
CA ASN A 88 -14.86 -5.26 -9.68
C ASN A 88 -13.80 -4.20 -10.03
N ALA A 89 -13.41 -3.37 -9.07
CA ALA A 89 -12.37 -2.36 -9.29
C ALA A 89 -10.99 -3.03 -9.45
N LYS A 90 -10.71 -4.08 -8.67
CA LYS A 90 -9.40 -4.74 -8.68
C LYS A 90 -9.01 -5.26 -10.06
N SER A 91 -9.92 -5.91 -10.77
CA SER A 91 -9.68 -6.41 -12.14
C SER A 91 -9.57 -5.31 -13.21
N ARG A 92 -10.07 -4.11 -12.91
CA ARG A 92 -10.01 -2.96 -13.83
C ARG A 92 -8.77 -2.11 -13.62
N ILE A 93 -8.28 -2.04 -12.38
CA ILE A 93 -7.18 -1.15 -11.97
C ILE A 93 -5.86 -1.90 -11.98
N PHE A 94 -5.83 -3.15 -11.51
CA PHE A 94 -4.60 -3.94 -11.42
C PHE A 94 -4.53 -4.98 -12.53
N ARG A 95 -3.30 -5.27 -12.95
CA ARG A 95 -3.01 -6.42 -13.80
C ARG A 95 -3.28 -7.71 -13.02
N ASP A 96 -3.70 -8.77 -13.70
CA ASP A 96 -3.98 -10.06 -13.06
C ASP A 96 -2.73 -10.70 -12.43
N ASP A 97 -1.55 -10.46 -13.01
CA ASP A 97 -0.24 -11.00 -12.63
C ASP A 97 0.55 -10.07 -11.68
N TRP A 98 -0.10 -9.10 -11.03
CA TRP A 98 0.60 -8.08 -10.25
C TRP A 98 1.43 -8.68 -9.10
N LYS A 99 1.00 -9.80 -8.51
CA LYS A 99 1.70 -10.42 -7.36
C LYS A 99 3.05 -10.98 -7.79
N GLU A 100 3.08 -11.68 -8.92
CA GLU A 100 4.27 -12.25 -9.52
C GLU A 100 5.25 -11.14 -9.90
N ASN A 101 4.74 -10.04 -10.48
CA ASN A 101 5.56 -8.87 -10.82
C ASN A 101 6.20 -8.20 -9.59
N VAL A 102 5.51 -8.17 -8.45
CA VAL A 102 6.00 -7.52 -7.23
C VAL A 102 6.88 -8.45 -6.38
N PHE A 103 6.53 -9.73 -6.24
CA PHE A 103 7.11 -10.61 -5.21
C PHE A 103 7.99 -11.73 -5.75
N ASP A 104 8.15 -11.89 -7.06
CA ASP A 104 9.17 -12.79 -7.60
C ASP A 104 10.56 -12.30 -7.19
N ILE A 105 11.33 -13.15 -6.51
CA ILE A 105 12.67 -12.83 -5.99
C ILE A 105 13.61 -12.34 -7.09
N ALA A 106 13.48 -12.81 -8.34
CA ALA A 106 14.26 -12.30 -9.45
C ALA A 106 13.93 -10.82 -9.74
N ASN A 107 12.64 -10.46 -9.72
CA ASN A 107 12.18 -9.07 -9.90
C ASN A 107 12.61 -8.19 -8.73
N VAL A 108 12.50 -8.69 -7.50
CA VAL A 108 12.95 -7.96 -6.31
C VAL A 108 14.45 -7.67 -6.36
N LYS A 109 15.28 -8.66 -6.73
CA LYS A 109 16.73 -8.47 -6.90
C LYS A 109 17.04 -7.44 -7.98
N LYS A 110 16.32 -7.49 -9.10
CA LYS A 110 16.46 -6.51 -10.19
C LYS A 110 16.11 -5.09 -9.72
N SER A 111 15.00 -4.93 -8.99
CA SER A 111 14.61 -3.63 -8.42
C SER A 111 15.65 -3.08 -7.46
N VAL A 112 16.21 -3.92 -6.57
CA VAL A 112 17.31 -3.53 -5.68
C VAL A 112 18.55 -3.11 -6.46
N ASP A 113 18.91 -3.85 -7.51
CA ASP A 113 20.04 -3.50 -8.38
C ASP A 113 19.84 -2.14 -9.08
N GLU A 114 18.64 -1.85 -9.57
CA GLU A 114 18.30 -0.60 -10.28
C GLU A 114 18.43 0.64 -9.37
N ILE A 115 18.08 0.53 -8.08
CA ILE A 115 18.13 1.66 -7.14
C ILE A 115 19.50 1.83 -6.45
N THR A 116 20.38 0.82 -6.50
CA THR A 116 21.67 0.84 -5.80
C THR A 116 22.89 0.97 -6.71
N LYS A 117 22.76 0.71 -8.02
CA LYS A 117 23.87 0.77 -8.99
C LYS A 117 23.89 2.05 -9.84
N GLY A 118 23.31 3.14 -9.31
CA GLY A 118 23.37 4.48 -9.90
C GLY A 118 24.74 5.15 -9.77
#